data_AF-A0A521Y421-F1
#
_entry.id   AF-A0A521Y421-F1
#
_cell.length_a   1.000
_cell.length_b   1.000
_cell.length_c   1.000
_cell.angle_alpha   90.00
_cell.angle_beta   90.00
_cell.angle_gamma   90.00
#
_symmetry.space_group_name_H-M   'P 1'
#
loop_
_entity.id
_entity.type
_entity.pdbx_description
1 polymer ?
#
loop_
_entity_poly.entity_id
_entity_poly.type
_entity_poly.pdbx_seq_one_letter_code
_entity_poly.pdbx_strand_id
1 'polypeptide(L)' 'MTTDPKTLATLQARAALIGVQLVLSVDERGRQVFIASRWGLTKELDSVEAVEAFMLRVGGSRAG' A
#
# COMPACT_ATOMS: atom_id res chain seq x y z
N MET A 1 -1.49 -16.37 -0.79
CA MET A 1 -1.99 -16.08 0.58
C MET A 1 -2.82 -14.82 0.49
N THR A 2 -4.07 -14.88 0.89
CA THR A 2 -4.99 -13.72 0.85
C THR A 2 -4.73 -12.82 2.06
N THR A 3 -4.52 -11.52 1.86
CA THR A 3 -4.39 -10.56 2.97
C THR A 3 -5.68 -10.53 3.79
N ASP A 4 -5.59 -10.60 5.11
CA ASP A 4 -6.78 -10.52 5.96
C ASP A 4 -7.41 -9.11 5.93
N PRO A 5 -8.74 -9.00 6.06
CA PRO A 5 -9.43 -7.72 5.96
C PRO A 5 -9.00 -6.67 6.99
N LYS A 6 -8.58 -7.09 8.19
CA LYS A 6 -8.18 -6.18 9.27
C LYS A 6 -6.80 -5.58 9.00
N THR A 7 -5.86 -6.38 8.52
CA THR A 7 -4.56 -5.90 8.06
C THR A 7 -4.70 -4.96 6.88
N LEU A 8 -5.55 -5.29 5.90
CA LEU A 8 -5.84 -4.39 4.78
C LEU A 8 -6.39 -3.05 5.25
N ALA A 9 -7.40 -3.05 6.13
CA ALA A 9 -7.98 -1.81 6.67
C ALA A 9 -6.94 -0.97 7.42
N THR A 10 -6.08 -1.61 8.21
CA THR A 10 -4.98 -0.95 8.93
C THR A 10 -3.98 -0.30 7.96
N LEU A 11 -3.59 -1.01 6.90
CA LEU A 11 -2.67 -0.49 5.88
C LEU A 11 -3.28 0.70 5.11
N GLN A 12 -4.56 0.60 4.74
CA GLN A 12 -5.26 1.68 4.05
C GLN A 12 -5.37 2.94 4.92
N ALA A 13 -5.68 2.77 6.21
CA ALA A 13 -5.72 3.89 7.15
C ALA A 13 -4.33 4.56 7.28
N ARG A 14 -3.26 3.77 7.41
CA ARG A 14 -1.89 4.30 7.48
C ARG A 14 -1.46 5.00 6.19
N ALA A 15 -1.78 4.44 5.04
CA ALA A 15 -1.50 5.04 3.74
C ALA A 15 -2.25 6.39 3.58
N ALA A 16 -3.53 6.44 3.99
CA ALA A 16 -4.34 7.65 3.91
C ALA A 16 -3.75 8.80 4.76
N LEU A 17 -3.18 8.50 5.93
CA LEU A 17 -2.52 9.50 6.80
C LEU A 17 -1.34 10.22 6.12
N ILE A 18 -0.69 9.60 5.13
CA ILE A 18 0.41 10.19 4.35
C ILE A 18 -0.03 10.64 2.95
N GLY A 19 -1.34 10.65 2.68
CA GLY A 19 -1.91 11.06 1.39
C GLY A 19 -1.69 10.03 0.27
N VAL A 20 -1.52 8.76 0.61
CA VAL A 20 -1.47 7.64 -0.34
C VAL A 20 -2.82 6.91 -0.31
N GLN A 21 -3.43 6.74 -1.48
CA GLN A 21 -4.56 5.82 -1.63
C GLN A 21 -4.00 4.42 -1.88
N LEU A 22 -4.46 3.45 -1.10
CA LEU A 22 -4.08 2.04 -1.22
C LEU A 22 -5.31 1.19 -1.52
N VAL A 23 -5.28 0.45 -2.61
CA VAL A 23 -6.33 -0.51 -2.95
C VAL A 23 -5.73 -1.89 -3.17
N LEU A 24 -6.52 -2.91 -2.85
CA LEU A 24 -6.18 -4.28 -3.16
C LEU A 24 -6.76 -4.64 -4.53
N SER A 25 -5.95 -5.28 -5.37
CA SER A 25 -6.33 -5.69 -6.72
C SER A 25 -5.85 -7.11 -7.02
N VAL A 26 -6.23 -7.62 -8.19
CA VAL A 26 -5.72 -8.85 -8.76
C VAL A 26 -5.03 -8.51 -10.08
N ASP A 27 -3.79 -8.96 -10.26
CA ASP A 27 -3.03 -8.76 -11.50
C ASP A 27 -3.54 -9.69 -12.62
N GLU A 28 -3.01 -9.52 -13.83
CA GLU A 28 -3.36 -10.35 -15.00
C GLU A 28 -3.02 -11.84 -14.83
N ARG A 29 -2.19 -12.19 -13.84
CA ARG A 29 -1.79 -13.56 -13.51
C ARG A 29 -2.64 -14.15 -12.39
N GLY A 30 -3.67 -13.46 -11.93
CA GLY A 30 -4.53 -13.90 -10.84
C GLY A 30 -3.89 -13.73 -9.45
N ARG A 31 -2.79 -12.99 -9.31
CA ARG A 31 -2.12 -12.75 -8.04
C ARG A 31 -2.68 -11.50 -7.39
N GLN A 32 -2.86 -11.57 -6.08
CA GLN A 32 -3.26 -10.42 -5.28
C GLN A 32 -2.10 -9.42 -5.18
N VAL A 33 -2.37 -8.16 -5.51
CA VAL A 33 -1.41 -7.06 -5.49
C VAL A 33 -2.02 -5.83 -4.82
N PHE A 34 -1.17 -4.94 -4.34
CA PHE A 34 -1.56 -3.65 -3.79
C PHE A 34 -1.22 -2.56 -4.80
N ILE A 35 -2.17 -1.67 -5.05
CA ILE A 35 -1.96 -0.49 -5.87
C ILE A 35 -1.93 0.72 -4.94
N ALA A 36 -0.77 1.36 -4.85
CA ALA A 36 -0.55 2.59 -4.10
C ALA A 36 -0.50 3.77 -5.07
N SER A 37 -1.32 4.81 -4.83
CA SER A 37 -1.38 5.99 -5.69
C SER A 37 -1.30 7.30 -4.93
N ARG A 38 -0.53 8.26 -5.45
CA ARG A 38 -0.39 9.63 -4.92
C ARG A 38 0.01 10.60 -6.02
N TRP A 39 -0.73 11.71 -6.18
CA TRP A 39 -0.43 12.78 -7.15
C TRP A 39 -0.12 12.28 -8.58
N GLY A 40 -0.92 11.33 -9.08
CA GLY A 40 -0.75 10.76 -10.42
C GLY A 40 0.36 9.70 -10.55
N LEU A 41 1.18 9.48 -9.51
CA LEU A 41 2.06 8.32 -9.43
C LEU A 41 1.26 7.13 -8.93
N THR A 42 1.33 6.02 -9.66
CA THR A 42 0.75 4.73 -9.25
C THR A 42 1.85 3.67 -9.21
N LYS A 43 1.87 2.85 -8.15
CA LYS A 43 2.83 1.78 -7.98
C LYS A 43 2.13 0.49 -7.55
N GLU A 44 2.43 -0.59 -8.25
CA GLU A 44 2.06 -1.94 -7.87
C GLU A 44 3.08 -2.50 -6.86
N LEU A 45 2.57 -3.16 -5.81
CA LEU A 45 3.33 -3.74 -4.71
C LEU A 45 2.77 -5.14 -4.45
N ASP A 46 3.65 -6.12 -4.29
CA ASP A 46 3.29 -7.55 -4.28
C ASP A 46 3.09 -8.12 -2.87
N SER A 47 3.32 -7.31 -1.85
CA SER A 47 3.41 -7.77 -0.45
C SER A 47 3.12 -6.64 0.52
N VAL A 48 2.76 -7.01 1.75
CA VAL A 48 2.53 -6.07 2.85
C VAL A 48 3.82 -5.32 3.17
N GLU A 49 4.94 -6.04 3.18
CA GLU A 49 6.28 -5.51 3.43
C GLU A 49 6.66 -4.46 2.39
N ALA A 50 6.33 -4.68 1.10
CA ALA A 50 6.54 -3.70 0.05
C ALA A 50 5.67 -2.44 0.22
N VAL A 51 4.44 -2.59 0.71
CA VAL A 51 3.56 -1.46 1.09
C VAL A 51 4.17 -0.65 2.22
N GLU A 52 4.63 -1.30 3.28
CA GLU A 52 5.26 -0.60 4.41
C GLU A 52 6.54 0.13 4.01
N ALA A 53 7.42 -0.52 3.25
CA ALA A 53 8.63 0.10 2.74
C ALA A 53 8.31 1.30 1.82
N PHE A 54 7.28 1.19 0.98
CA PHE A 54 6.82 2.30 0.15
C PHE A 54 6.30 3.46 1.00
N MET A 55 5.46 3.19 2.01
CA MET A 55 4.92 4.22 2.91
C MET A 55 6.04 4.91 3.69
N LEU A 56 7.05 4.20 4.18
CA LEU A 56 8.20 4.78 4.87
C LEU A 56 8.99 5.73 3.95
N ARG A 57 9.19 5.31 2.69
CA ARG A 57 9.91 6.10 1.69
C ARG A 57 9.15 7.36 1.28
N VAL A 58 7.82 7.27 1.11
CA VAL A 58 6.99 8.38 0.60
C VAL A 58 6.49 9.30 1.70
N GLY A 59 6.17 8.77 2.88
CA GLY A 59 5.73 9.54 4.04
C GLY A 59 6.84 10.37 4.69
N GLY A 60 8.11 10.06 4.35
CA GLY A 60 9.27 10.62 5.01
C GLY A 60 9.39 10.08 6.42
N SER A 61 10.59 9.64 6.80
CA SER A 61 10.90 9.33 8.20
C SER A 61 10.68 10.60 9.02
N ARG A 62 9.52 10.73 9.67
CA ARG A 62 9.35 11.66 10.77
C ARG A 62 10.07 11.05 11.98
N ALA A 63 11.40 11.05 11.92
CA ALA A 63 12.23 11.03 13.11
C ALA A 63 12.00 12.39 13.77
N GLY A 64 11.03 12.40 14.68
CA GLY A 64 10.83 13.47 15.66
C GLY A 64 11.14 12.90 17.03
#